data_AF-A0A966NVA3-F1
#
_entry.id   AF-A0A966NVA3-F1
#
_cell.length_a   1.000
_cell.length_b   1.000
_cell.length_c   1.000
_cell.angle_alpha   90.00
_cell.angle_beta   90.00
_cell.angle_gamma   90.00
#
_symmetry.space_group_name_H-M   'P 1'
#
loop_
_entity.id
_entity.type
_entity.pdbx_description
1 polymer ?
#
loop_
_entity_poly.entity_id
_entity_poly.type
_entity_poly.pdbx_seq_one_letter_code
_entity_poly.pdbx_strand_id
1 'polypeptide(L)'
;MTYPRESWATGTLSSSVDELVVESEISSQFADGTQYGTTLAMVVVHAGQVVAERYDESVGPTTKLISWSMAKSITDALVGMCVDGGLLSVGDPAPVAAWRTDERSAITLQHLLEMRSGLRWVEDYVDGESSDVIAMLFGAGKEDHARYAIDCPL
;
A
#
# COMPACT_ATOMS: atom_id res chain seq x y z
N MET A 1 14.68 19.13 8.72
CA MET A 1 14.53 17.76 8.19
C MET A 1 13.70 16.99 9.19
N THR A 2 12.53 16.50 8.79
CA THR A 2 11.65 15.73 9.67
C THR A 2 11.01 14.59 8.88
N TYR A 3 11.82 13.55 8.70
CA TYR A 3 11.39 12.17 8.47
C TYR A 3 11.84 11.37 9.71
N PRO A 4 11.22 10.23 10.04
CA PRO A 4 11.69 9.40 11.13
C PRO A 4 13.16 9.02 10.91
N ARG A 5 13.93 8.99 12.00
CA ARG A 5 15.29 8.41 12.00
C ARG A 5 15.14 6.92 12.35
N GLU A 6 16.06 6.35 13.12
CA GLU A 6 15.88 5.01 13.68
C GLU A 6 14.59 4.88 14.53
N SER A 7 14.11 5.99 15.09
CA SER A 7 12.83 6.08 15.77
C SER A 7 12.08 7.35 15.37
N TRP A 8 10.78 7.35 15.62
CA TRP A 8 9.97 8.57 15.64
C TRP A 8 10.24 9.36 16.92
N ALA A 9 10.26 10.69 16.82
CA ALA A 9 10.21 11.54 17.99
C ALA A 9 8.76 11.64 18.46
N THR A 10 8.52 11.61 19.76
CA THR A 10 7.21 11.92 20.35
C THR A 10 7.12 13.44 20.60
N GLY A 11 5.94 13.99 20.45
CA GLY A 11 5.63 15.40 20.72
C GLY A 11 4.29 15.52 21.44
N THR A 12 3.93 16.76 21.77
CA THR A 12 2.60 17.08 22.29
C THR A 12 1.78 17.77 21.20
N LEU A 13 0.46 17.72 21.34
CA LEU A 13 -0.42 18.56 20.52
C LEU A 13 -0.06 20.05 20.71
N SER A 14 -0.22 20.83 19.64
CA SER A 14 -0.08 22.29 19.72
C SER A 14 -1.11 22.85 20.71
N SER A 15 -0.76 23.90 21.45
CA SER A 15 -1.70 24.58 22.36
C SER A 15 -2.93 25.17 21.65
N SER A 16 -2.89 25.29 20.32
CA SER A 16 -4.02 25.70 19.48
C SER A 16 -4.97 24.55 19.11
N VAL A 17 -4.65 23.31 19.47
CA VAL A 17 -5.44 22.12 19.17
C VAL A 17 -6.11 21.65 20.46
N ASP A 18 -7.41 21.43 20.40
CA ASP A 18 -8.17 20.88 21.52
C ASP A 18 -7.91 19.37 21.62
N GLU A 19 -7.19 18.97 22.67
CA GLU A 19 -6.84 17.57 22.93
C GLU A 19 -8.07 16.69 23.14
N LEU A 20 -9.14 17.20 23.73
CA LEU A 20 -10.37 16.43 23.95
C LEU A 20 -11.07 16.12 22.63
N VAL A 21 -11.02 17.05 21.67
CA VAL A 21 -11.55 16.81 20.32
C VAL A 21 -10.72 15.72 19.65
N VAL A 22 -9.39 15.82 19.69
CA VAL A 22 -8.51 14.80 19.08
C VAL A 22 -8.75 13.41 19.69
N GLU A 23 -8.78 13.31 21.01
CA GLU A 23 -9.01 12.04 21.70
C GLU A 23 -10.40 11.47 21.38
N SER A 24 -11.44 12.32 21.34
CA SER A 24 -12.80 11.91 20.96
C SER A 24 -12.84 11.39 19.52
N GLU A 25 -12.21 12.08 18.58
CA GLU A 25 -12.17 11.67 17.17
C GLU A 25 -11.41 10.34 17.01
N ILE A 26 -10.22 10.20 17.61
CA ILE A 26 -9.47 8.94 17.61
C ILE A 26 -10.32 7.83 18.24
N SER A 27 -10.91 8.06 19.41
CA SER A 27 -11.78 7.10 20.10
C SER A 27 -12.93 6.61 19.22
N SER A 28 -13.56 7.50 18.47
CA SER A 28 -14.69 7.14 17.60
C SER A 28 -14.30 6.16 16.48
N GLN A 29 -13.04 6.14 16.05
CA GLN A 29 -12.56 5.21 15.03
C GLN A 29 -12.41 3.77 15.56
N PHE A 30 -12.30 3.60 16.88
CA PHE A 30 -12.21 2.30 17.53
C PHE A 30 -13.57 1.76 18.01
N ALA A 31 -14.67 2.46 17.74
CA ALA A 31 -16.01 1.98 18.06
C ALA A 31 -16.42 0.82 17.14
N ASP A 32 -17.26 -0.09 17.64
CA ASP A 32 -17.81 -1.15 16.80
C ASP A 32 -18.73 -0.59 15.71
N GLY A 33 -18.69 -1.20 14.53
CA GLY A 33 -19.60 -0.86 13.43
C GLY A 33 -19.30 0.46 12.72
N THR A 34 -18.07 0.99 12.83
CA THR A 34 -17.68 2.12 11.98
C THR A 34 -17.77 1.76 10.49
N GLN A 35 -17.94 2.76 9.64
CA GLN A 35 -17.90 2.59 8.18
C GLN A 35 -16.53 2.10 7.66
N TYR A 36 -15.48 2.22 8.48
CA TYR A 36 -14.11 1.82 8.14
C TYR A 36 -13.77 0.39 8.62
N GLY A 37 -14.73 -0.29 9.26
CA GLY A 37 -14.53 -1.59 9.87
C GLY A 37 -13.80 -1.49 11.21
N THR A 38 -13.01 -2.52 11.53
CA THR A 38 -12.26 -2.61 12.79
C THR A 38 -10.94 -1.86 12.68
N THR A 39 -10.75 -0.84 13.50
CA THR A 39 -9.47 -0.13 13.64
C THR A 39 -8.58 -0.85 14.65
N LEU A 40 -7.40 -1.31 14.21
CA LEU A 40 -6.41 -1.94 15.11
C LEU A 40 -5.40 -0.93 15.65
N ALA A 41 -5.00 0.06 14.85
CA ALA A 41 -4.01 1.06 15.24
C ALA A 41 -4.26 2.38 14.52
N MET A 42 -4.07 3.48 15.24
CA MET A 42 -4.08 4.83 14.69
C MET A 42 -2.91 5.62 15.26
N VAL A 43 -2.12 6.24 14.39
CA VAL A 43 -0.97 7.07 14.78
C VAL A 43 -1.10 8.42 14.06
N VAL A 44 -1.05 9.51 14.82
CA VAL A 44 -1.11 10.88 14.29
C VAL A 44 0.27 11.50 14.38
N VAL A 45 0.82 11.85 13.22
CA VAL A 45 2.11 12.51 13.10
C VAL A 45 1.89 13.96 12.67
N HIS A 46 2.44 14.90 13.44
CA HIS A 46 2.42 16.32 13.11
C HIS A 46 3.82 16.92 13.25
N ALA A 47 4.26 17.68 12.26
CA ALA A 47 5.60 18.27 12.19
C ALA A 47 6.76 17.25 12.42
N GLY A 48 6.56 16.00 12.01
CA GLY A 48 7.54 14.92 12.16
C GLY A 48 7.59 14.28 13.56
N GLN A 49 6.64 14.59 14.43
CA GLN A 49 6.50 13.98 15.75
C GLN A 49 5.20 13.20 15.85
N VAL A 50 5.23 12.05 16.52
CA VAL A 50 4.01 11.36 16.96
C VAL A 50 3.40 12.19 18.09
N VAL A 51 2.20 12.71 17.87
CA VAL A 51 1.49 13.59 18.82
C VAL A 51 0.30 12.91 19.48
N ALA A 52 -0.18 11.82 18.90
CA ALA A 52 -1.18 10.93 19.48
C ALA A 52 -1.06 9.54 18.84
N GLU A 53 -1.30 8.50 19.61
CA GLU A 53 -1.38 7.12 19.12
C GLU A 53 -2.36 6.32 19.97
N ARG A 54 -3.11 5.42 19.32
CA ARG A 54 -4.01 4.49 19.99
C ARG A 54 -3.93 3.13 19.29
N TYR A 55 -4.03 2.09 20.09
CA TYR A 55 -3.99 0.71 19.65
C TYR A 55 -5.18 -0.04 20.25
N ASP A 56 -5.71 -0.98 19.49
CA ASP A 56 -6.64 -1.99 20.00
C ASP A 56 -5.93 -2.87 21.04
N GLU A 57 -6.69 -3.50 21.94
CA GLU A 57 -6.15 -4.33 23.02
C GLU A 57 -5.29 -5.50 22.52
N SER A 58 -5.52 -5.96 21.29
CA SER A 58 -4.81 -7.10 20.69
C SER A 58 -3.48 -6.73 20.01
N VAL A 59 -3.16 -5.44 19.85
CA VAL A 59 -1.98 -4.99 19.12
C VAL A 59 -1.23 -3.88 19.86
N GLY A 60 -0.02 -3.57 19.43
CA GLY A 60 0.79 -2.49 19.99
C GLY A 60 1.73 -1.88 18.96
N PRO A 61 2.58 -0.93 19.38
CA PRO A 61 3.43 -0.14 18.47
C PRO A 61 4.42 -0.98 17.63
N THR A 62 4.73 -2.21 18.06
CA THR A 62 5.64 -3.12 17.35
C THR A 62 4.93 -4.27 16.61
N THR A 63 3.59 -4.36 16.71
CA THR A 63 2.84 -5.43 16.06
C THR A 63 2.80 -5.18 14.55
N LYS A 64 3.19 -6.20 13.76
CA LYS A 64 3.13 -6.13 12.30
C LYS A 64 1.70 -6.41 11.83
N LEU A 65 1.13 -5.47 11.08
CA LEU A 65 -0.18 -5.61 10.45
C LEU A 65 -0.02 -5.85 8.94
N ILE A 66 -1.01 -6.51 8.33
CA ILE A 66 -1.03 -6.70 6.88
C ILE A 66 -1.25 -5.34 6.23
N SER A 67 -0.31 -4.92 5.39
CA SER A 67 -0.35 -3.60 4.74
C SER A 67 -1.33 -3.54 3.56
N TRP A 68 -1.69 -4.70 2.98
CA TRP A 68 -2.47 -4.78 1.76
C TRP A 68 -1.87 -3.88 0.66
N SER A 69 -2.73 -3.16 -0.09
CA SER A 69 -2.31 -2.27 -1.17
C SER A 69 -1.42 -1.11 -0.74
N MET A 70 -1.27 -0.78 0.56
CA MET A 70 -0.26 0.20 0.99
C MET A 70 1.16 -0.22 0.58
N ALA A 71 1.41 -1.52 0.38
CA ALA A 71 2.69 -2.02 -0.11
C ALA A 71 3.08 -1.43 -1.49
N LYS A 72 2.09 -1.07 -2.33
CA LYS A 72 2.33 -0.47 -3.66
C LYS A 72 3.10 0.84 -3.55
N SER A 73 2.75 1.71 -2.59
CA SER A 73 3.46 2.98 -2.38
C SER A 73 4.94 2.79 -2.02
N ILE A 74 5.27 1.71 -1.31
CA ILE A 74 6.68 1.36 -1.01
C ILE A 74 7.39 0.88 -2.27
N THR A 75 6.74 0.03 -3.07
CA THR A 75 7.27 -0.41 -4.38
C THR A 75 7.54 0.77 -5.30
N ASP A 76 6.60 1.71 -5.41
CA ASP A 76 6.73 2.91 -6.24
C ASP A 76 7.89 3.80 -5.77
N ALA A 77 8.06 3.97 -4.45
CA ALA A 77 9.18 4.72 -3.89
C ALA A 77 10.53 4.06 -4.25
N LEU A 78 10.64 2.73 -4.17
CA LEU A 78 11.84 1.99 -4.56
C LEU A 78 12.12 2.11 -6.07
N VAL A 79 11.08 2.07 -6.90
CA VAL A 79 11.22 2.33 -8.34
C VAL A 79 11.72 3.76 -8.59
N GLY A 80 11.17 4.75 -7.87
CA GLY A 80 11.65 6.13 -7.92
C GLY A 80 13.13 6.27 -7.58
N MET A 81 13.61 5.57 -6.54
CA MET A 81 15.04 5.53 -6.19
C MET A 81 15.89 4.90 -7.30
N CYS A 82 15.42 3.83 -7.94
CA CYS A 82 16.10 3.23 -9.09
C CYS A 82 16.14 4.16 -10.30
N VAL A 83 15.09 4.96 -10.52
CA VAL A 83 15.04 5.97 -11.60
C VAL A 83 16.03 7.10 -11.31
N ASP A 84 16.06 7.63 -10.09
CA ASP A 84 17.03 8.65 -9.66
C ASP A 84 18.48 8.15 -9.79
N GLY A 85 18.72 6.87 -9.49
CA GLY A 85 20.00 6.20 -9.68
C GLY A 85 20.35 5.82 -11.13
N GLY A 86 19.48 6.12 -12.11
CA GLY A 86 19.69 5.79 -13.53
C GLY A 86 19.62 4.29 -13.86
N LEU A 87 19.08 3.46 -12.97
CA LEU A 87 18.91 2.02 -13.18
C LEU A 87 17.65 1.67 -13.96
N LEU A 88 16.63 2.52 -13.88
CA LEU A 88 15.35 2.38 -14.57
C LEU A 88 14.95 3.71 -15.23
N SER A 89 14.14 3.63 -16.28
CA SER A 89 13.44 4.77 -16.88
C SER A 89 11.96 4.41 -16.98
N VAL A 90 11.07 5.29 -16.51
CA VAL A 90 9.63 5.02 -16.49
C VAL A 90 9.04 4.93 -17.91
N GLY A 91 9.66 5.60 -18.89
CA GLY A 91 9.23 5.56 -20.29
C GLY A 91 9.68 4.32 -21.04
N ASP A 92 10.59 3.52 -20.48
CA ASP A 92 11.09 2.31 -21.12
C ASP A 92 10.05 1.19 -21.04
N PRO A 93 10.09 0.21 -21.96
CA PRO A 93 9.32 -1.02 -21.83
C PRO A 93 9.53 -1.66 -20.46
N ALA A 94 8.46 -2.15 -19.85
CA ALA A 94 8.53 -2.84 -18.58
C ALA A 94 9.55 -4.00 -18.68
N PRO A 95 10.43 -4.20 -17.67
CA PRO A 95 11.53 -5.16 -17.74
C PRO A 95 11.06 -6.62 -17.54
N VAL A 96 9.96 -7.01 -18.18
CA VAL A 96 9.38 -8.35 -18.12
C VAL A 96 9.78 -9.13 -19.37
N ALA A 97 10.71 -10.07 -19.21
CA ALA A 97 11.29 -10.81 -20.34
C ALA A 97 10.25 -11.55 -21.20
N ALA A 98 9.17 -12.06 -20.58
CA ALA A 98 8.12 -12.82 -21.26
C ALA A 98 7.29 -11.97 -22.25
N TRP A 99 7.24 -10.64 -22.08
CA TRP A 99 6.43 -9.75 -22.92
C TRP A 99 7.15 -9.26 -24.16
N ARG A 100 8.46 -9.54 -24.31
CA ARG A 100 9.30 -8.97 -25.38
C ARG A 100 8.90 -9.37 -26.80
N THR A 101 8.12 -10.44 -26.95
CA THR A 101 7.77 -11.02 -28.25
C THR A 101 6.29 -10.92 -28.59
N ASP A 102 5.48 -10.26 -27.75
CA ASP A 102 4.04 -10.08 -27.99
C ASP A 102 3.59 -8.62 -27.77
N GLU A 103 2.30 -8.35 -27.91
CA GLU A 103 1.72 -7.01 -27.83
C GLU A 103 1.99 -6.31 -26.49
N ARG A 104 2.24 -7.07 -25.41
CA ARG A 104 2.60 -6.53 -24.09
C ARG A 104 3.99 -5.88 -24.08
N SER A 105 4.82 -6.07 -25.12
CA SER A 105 6.08 -5.35 -25.29
C SER A 105 5.94 -3.83 -25.32
N ALA A 106 4.73 -3.31 -25.62
CA ALA A 106 4.41 -1.89 -25.59
C ALA A 106 4.07 -1.35 -24.18
N ILE A 107 3.91 -2.22 -23.18
CA ILE A 107 3.66 -1.81 -21.79
C ILE A 107 4.95 -1.20 -21.24
N THR A 108 4.93 0.08 -20.87
CA THR A 108 6.05 0.75 -20.22
C THR A 108 6.04 0.52 -18.71
N LEU A 109 7.15 0.81 -18.04
CA LEU A 109 7.19 0.83 -16.59
C LEU A 109 6.18 1.83 -16.01
N GLN A 110 6.01 2.99 -16.63
CA GLN A 110 4.98 3.97 -16.25
C GLN A 110 3.57 3.39 -16.33
N HIS A 111 3.26 2.60 -17.36
CA HIS A 111 1.95 1.97 -17.47
C HIS A 111 1.63 1.03 -16.30
N LEU A 112 2.64 0.33 -15.77
CA LEU A 112 2.47 -0.53 -14.59
C LEU A 112 2.25 0.29 -13.32
N LEU A 113 3.05 1.34 -13.10
CA LEU A 113 2.96 2.21 -11.92
C LEU A 113 1.62 2.96 -11.85
N GLU A 114 1.06 3.32 -13.01
CA GLU A 114 -0.21 4.05 -13.12
C GLU A 114 -1.43 3.13 -13.29
N MET A 115 -1.27 1.81 -13.13
CA MET A 115 -2.36 0.82 -13.26
C MET A 115 -3.11 0.90 -14.60
N ARG A 116 -2.38 1.17 -15.69
CA ARG A 116 -2.91 1.41 -17.05
C ARG A 116 -2.26 0.52 -18.11
N SER A 117 -1.78 -0.64 -17.70
CA SER A 117 -1.12 -1.62 -18.57
C SER A 117 -2.04 -2.22 -19.63
N GLY A 118 -3.36 -2.20 -19.38
CA GLY A 118 -4.35 -2.85 -20.23
C GLY A 118 -4.40 -4.36 -20.08
N LEU A 119 -3.68 -4.95 -19.11
CA LEU A 119 -3.79 -6.38 -18.81
C LEU A 119 -5.20 -6.70 -18.32
N ARG A 120 -5.78 -7.79 -18.81
CA ARG A 120 -7.05 -8.33 -18.32
C ARG A 120 -6.88 -8.76 -16.86
N TRP A 121 -7.52 -8.01 -15.96
CA TRP A 121 -7.48 -8.25 -14.53
C TRP A 121 -8.85 -7.97 -13.89
N VAL A 122 -9.41 -8.97 -13.23
CA VAL A 122 -10.66 -8.86 -12.46
C VAL A 122 -10.31 -8.78 -10.98
N GLU A 123 -10.48 -7.60 -10.39
CA GLU A 123 -10.27 -7.35 -8.98
C GLU A 123 -11.61 -7.21 -8.26
N ASP A 124 -12.20 -8.35 -7.92
CA ASP A 124 -13.46 -8.44 -7.18
C ASP A 124 -13.24 -9.21 -5.86
N TYR A 125 -13.66 -8.62 -4.75
CA TYR A 125 -13.52 -9.19 -3.41
C TYR A 125 -14.86 -9.62 -2.80
N VAL A 126 -15.98 -9.38 -3.47
CA VAL A 126 -17.32 -9.42 -2.88
C VAL A 126 -18.17 -10.54 -3.48
N ASP A 127 -18.28 -10.59 -4.81
CA ASP A 127 -19.32 -11.39 -5.46
C ASP A 127 -18.87 -12.83 -5.76
N GLY A 128 -17.56 -13.11 -5.64
CA GLY A 128 -17.01 -14.47 -5.57
C GLY A 128 -17.11 -15.32 -6.84
N GLU A 129 -17.65 -14.79 -7.94
CA GLU A 129 -17.78 -15.53 -9.21
C GLU A 129 -16.42 -15.78 -9.88
N SER A 130 -15.64 -14.71 -10.10
CA SER A 130 -14.28 -14.80 -10.62
C SER A 130 -13.46 -13.61 -10.14
N SER A 131 -12.28 -13.86 -9.57
CA SER A 131 -11.39 -12.82 -9.06
C SER A 131 -9.95 -13.26 -9.28
N ASP A 132 -9.26 -12.55 -10.18
CA ASP A 132 -7.85 -12.80 -10.48
C ASP A 132 -7.00 -12.52 -9.22
N VAL A 133 -7.39 -11.56 -8.37
CA VAL A 133 -6.68 -11.28 -7.10
C VAL A 133 -6.84 -12.37 -6.05
N ILE A 134 -8.03 -12.94 -5.87
CA ILE A 134 -8.23 -14.04 -4.91
C ILE A 134 -7.54 -15.31 -5.42
N ALA A 135 -7.65 -15.59 -6.72
CA ALA A 135 -6.96 -16.71 -7.36
C ALA A 135 -5.42 -16.56 -7.27
N MET A 136 -4.91 -15.34 -7.40
CA MET A 136 -3.49 -15.05 -7.21
C MET A 136 -3.06 -15.27 -5.75
N LEU A 137 -3.76 -14.69 -4.77
CA LEU A 137 -3.32 -14.70 -3.37
C LEU A 137 -3.51 -16.04 -2.67
N PHE A 138 -4.59 -16.76 -2.98
CA PHE A 138 -5.02 -17.94 -2.22
C PHE A 138 -5.27 -19.17 -3.10
N GLY A 139 -5.34 -18.99 -4.42
CA GLY A 139 -5.64 -20.05 -5.38
C GLY A 139 -4.42 -20.51 -6.16
N ALA A 140 -4.58 -20.63 -7.47
CA ALA A 140 -3.58 -21.17 -8.38
C ALA A 140 -2.30 -20.32 -8.45
N GLY A 141 -2.36 -19.03 -8.14
CA GLY A 141 -1.20 -18.14 -8.19
C GLY A 141 -0.38 -18.06 -6.90
N LYS A 142 -0.82 -18.68 -5.80
CA LYS A 142 -0.28 -18.43 -4.44
C LYS A 142 1.21 -18.74 -4.27
N GLU A 143 1.76 -19.60 -5.11
CA GLU A 143 3.18 -19.99 -5.07
C GLU A 143 4.07 -18.99 -5.84
N ASP A 144 3.50 -18.28 -6.82
CA ASP A 144 4.23 -17.29 -7.64
C ASP A 144 3.26 -16.22 -8.18
N HIS A 145 3.05 -15.18 -7.36
CA HIS A 145 2.19 -14.05 -7.72
C HIS A 145 2.71 -13.29 -8.95
N ALA A 146 4.03 -13.20 -9.10
CA ALA A 146 4.65 -12.46 -10.20
C ALA A 146 4.39 -13.18 -11.53
N ARG A 147 4.62 -14.50 -11.57
CA ARG A 147 4.29 -15.32 -12.74
C ARG A 147 2.81 -15.21 -13.09
N TYR A 148 1.93 -15.33 -12.10
CA TYR A 148 0.49 -15.24 -12.32
C TYR A 148 0.10 -13.92 -13.00
N ALA A 149 0.61 -12.78 -12.50
CA ALA A 149 0.37 -11.47 -13.11
C ALA A 149 1.04 -11.30 -14.49
N ILE A 150 2.23 -11.87 -14.70
CA ILE A 150 2.95 -11.85 -15.98
C ILE A 150 2.17 -12.58 -17.07
N ASP A 151 1.51 -13.68 -16.71
CA ASP A 151 0.79 -14.54 -17.64
C ASP A 151 -0.60 -13.98 -18.00
N CYS A 152 -1.09 -12.96 -17.30
CA CYS A 152 -2.32 -12.26 -17.67
C CYS A 152 -2.22 -11.72 -19.12
N PRO A 153 -3.25 -11.98 -19.95
CA PRO A 153 -3.30 -11.43 -21.31
C PRO A 153 -3.66 -9.93 -21.27
N LEU A 154 -3.58 -9.27 -22.43
CA LEU A 154 -4.30 -8.01 -22.67
C LEU A 154 -5.82 -8.27 -22.71
#